data_AF-A0A3M7THK1-F1
#
_entry.id   AF-A0A3M7THK1-F1
#
_cell.length_a   1.000
_cell.length_b   1.000
_cell.length_c   1.000
_cell.angle_alpha   90.00
_cell.angle_beta   90.00
_cell.angle_gamma   90.00
#
_symmetry.space_group_name_H-M   'P 1'
#
loop_
_entity.id
_entity.type
_entity.pdbx_description
1 polymer ?
#
loop_
_entity_poly.entity_id
_entity_poly.type
_entity_poly.pdbx_seq_one_letter_code
_entity_poly.pdbx_strand_id
1 'polypeptide(L)'
;MIKEIVFKTLNWRWYFTSFITLFFGIFCWLLILILPLSSFVWNFFSFLPFVAAGVSFILGISRLFKKEQFKNGLWQCFLSVVVFFIIGMLFTFWPPKSPYKNYNNDIKNPKNATFSTPLKIASNGEKQLVEVVSPNILLYDYLQPGKYKYDVFLNKIEKGKVYLKIYDFNTNRILSEKEVKMKSQLEVFNSTDELKEFGLDTSFTIEEGDWGDYYGSKVEVWFQPEDTTKPERKLLTKNYIIQGS
;
A
#
# COMPACT_ATOMS: atom_id res chain seq x y z
N MET A 1 2.41 45.80 5.36
CA MET A 1 3.88 45.81 5.27
C MET A 1 4.49 44.42 5.14
N ILE A 2 4.37 43.50 6.12
CA ILE A 2 5.01 42.16 6.06
C ILE A 2 4.54 41.33 4.85
N LYS A 3 3.22 41.24 4.59
CA LYS A 3 2.67 40.48 3.45
C LYS A 3 3.19 40.96 2.09
N GLU A 4 3.38 42.26 1.94
CA GLU A 4 3.83 42.91 0.71
C GLU A 4 5.32 42.69 0.45
N ILE A 5 6.12 42.74 1.52
CA ILE A 5 7.56 42.45 1.48
C ILE A 5 7.77 40.97 1.12
N VAL A 6 7.06 40.05 1.78
CA VAL A 6 7.17 38.61 1.50
C VAL A 6 6.78 38.30 0.05
N PHE A 7 5.66 38.86 -0.44
CA PHE A 7 5.22 38.65 -1.81
C PHE A 7 6.23 39.19 -2.84
N LYS A 8 6.83 40.35 -2.57
CA LYS A 8 7.80 40.98 -3.47
C LYS A 8 9.13 40.24 -3.48
N THR A 9 9.57 39.70 -2.34
CA THR A 9 10.79 38.89 -2.22
C THR A 9 10.61 37.52 -2.88
N LEU A 10 9.51 36.82 -2.58
CA LEU A 10 9.25 35.47 -3.10
C LEU A 10 8.97 35.46 -4.61
N ASN A 11 8.41 36.55 -5.15
CA ASN A 11 8.08 36.70 -6.56
C ASN A 11 8.92 37.81 -7.21
N TRP A 12 10.19 37.98 -6.80
CA TRP A 12 11.08 38.99 -7.39
C TRP A 12 11.36 38.68 -8.87
N ARG A 13 11.94 37.51 -9.15
CA ARG A 13 12.22 37.05 -10.52
C ARG A 13 11.17 36.02 -10.95
N TRP A 14 10.81 36.05 -12.23
CA TRP A 14 9.74 35.21 -12.79
C TRP A 14 10.00 33.71 -12.65
N TYR A 15 11.27 33.30 -12.65
CA TYR A 15 11.68 31.89 -12.51
C TYR A 15 11.84 31.44 -11.06
N PHE A 16 11.89 32.37 -10.10
CA PHE A 16 12.36 32.09 -8.74
C PHE A 16 11.43 31.15 -7.99
N THR A 17 10.11 31.37 -8.10
CA THR A 17 9.10 30.51 -7.48
C THR A 17 9.15 29.09 -8.06
N SER A 18 9.34 28.94 -9.38
CA SER A 18 9.40 27.63 -10.02
C SER A 18 10.67 26.86 -9.63
N PHE A 19 11.82 27.52 -9.46
CA PHE A 19 13.02 26.85 -8.94
C PHE A 19 12.90 26.48 -7.47
N ILE A 20 12.28 27.32 -6.64
CA ILE A 20 11.96 26.96 -5.25
C ILE A 20 11.07 25.71 -5.24
N THR A 21 10.02 25.67 -6.07
CA THR A 21 9.16 24.50 -6.18
C THR A 21 9.93 23.25 -6.59
N LEU A 22 10.85 23.36 -7.55
CA LEU A 22 11.69 22.23 -7.97
C LEU A 22 12.57 21.72 -6.83
N PHE A 23 13.31 22.62 -6.18
CA PHE A 23 14.17 22.26 -5.04
C PHE A 23 13.36 21.65 -3.90
N PHE A 24 12.20 22.25 -3.60
CA PHE A 24 11.29 21.77 -2.58
C PHE A 24 10.71 20.39 -2.91
N GLY A 25 10.38 20.14 -4.18
CA GLY A 25 9.93 18.83 -4.66
C GLY A 25 10.98 17.75 -4.47
N ILE A 26 12.24 18.02 -4.85
CA ILE A 26 13.37 17.11 -4.64
C ILE A 26 13.60 16.89 -3.13
N PHE A 27 13.52 17.95 -2.33
CA PHE A 27 13.67 17.86 -0.89
C PHE A 27 12.57 17.01 -0.24
N CYS A 28 11.30 17.18 -0.65
CA CYS A 28 10.20 16.33 -0.19
C CYS A 28 10.43 14.86 -0.59
N TRP A 29 10.88 14.62 -1.82
CA TRP A 29 11.24 13.28 -2.30
C TRP A 29 12.35 12.64 -1.44
N LEU A 30 13.40 13.40 -1.09
CA LEU A 30 14.47 12.94 -0.20
C LEU A 30 13.99 12.71 1.24
N LEU A 31 13.11 13.57 1.77
CA LEU A 31 12.55 13.42 3.11
C LEU A 31 11.73 12.14 3.25
N ILE A 32 11.00 11.76 2.20
CA ILE A 32 10.26 10.50 2.16
C ILE A 32 11.19 9.29 2.36
N LEU A 33 12.45 9.35 1.91
CA LEU A 33 13.44 8.28 2.13
C LEU A 33 13.94 8.18 3.57
N ILE A 34 13.87 9.28 4.34
CA ILE A 34 14.53 9.40 5.65
C ILE A 34 13.51 9.29 6.80
N LEU A 35 12.30 9.82 6.61
CA LEU A 35 11.30 9.91 7.65
C LEU A 35 10.55 8.58 7.87
N PRO A 36 10.08 8.30 9.10
CA PRO A 36 9.28 7.12 9.38
C PRO A 36 7.99 7.14 8.54
N LEU A 37 7.80 6.05 7.79
CA LEU A 37 6.69 5.86 6.88
C LEU A 37 5.39 5.66 7.64
N SER A 38 4.67 6.75 7.86
CA SER A 38 3.22 6.69 8.04
C SER A 38 2.54 7.05 6.72
N SER A 39 1.36 6.48 6.46
CA SER A 39 0.52 6.87 5.32
C SER A 39 0.29 8.38 5.26
N PHE A 40 0.24 9.04 6.43
CA PHE A 40 0.17 10.49 6.52
C PHE A 40 1.42 11.19 5.96
N VAL A 41 2.62 10.81 6.41
CA VAL A 41 3.89 11.42 5.96
C VAL A 41 4.05 11.23 4.45
N TRP A 42 3.78 10.02 3.94
CA TRP A 42 3.88 9.73 2.51
C TRP A 42 2.96 10.59 1.67
N ASN A 43 1.66 10.62 2.00
CA ASN A 43 0.68 11.41 1.27
C ASN A 43 0.98 12.91 1.39
N PHE A 44 1.39 13.37 2.57
CA PHE A 44 1.71 14.77 2.81
C PHE A 44 2.88 15.22 1.94
N PHE A 45 4.03 14.53 2.00
CA PHE A 45 5.22 14.92 1.25
C PHE A 45 5.14 14.61 -0.26
N SER A 46 4.29 13.67 -0.67
CA SER A 46 4.02 13.43 -2.10
C SER A 46 3.10 14.50 -2.69
N PHE A 47 2.15 15.03 -1.92
CA PHE A 47 1.19 16.01 -2.40
C PHE A 47 1.72 17.45 -2.38
N LEU A 48 2.51 17.81 -1.36
CA LEU A 48 3.01 19.17 -1.12
C LEU A 48 3.73 19.82 -2.32
N PRO A 49 4.59 19.10 -3.07
CA PRO A 49 5.26 19.67 -4.25
C PRO A 49 4.29 20.12 -5.35
N PHE A 50 3.17 19.40 -5.53
CA PHE A 50 2.16 19.75 -6.51
C PHE A 50 1.36 20.98 -6.10
N VAL A 51 1.09 21.15 -4.80
CA VAL A 51 0.52 22.39 -4.26
C VAL A 51 1.47 23.56 -4.51
N ALA A 52 2.77 23.39 -4.25
CA ALA A 52 3.78 24.43 -4.51
C ALA A 52 3.87 24.80 -6.01
N ALA A 53 3.74 23.81 -6.91
CA ALA A 53 3.67 24.06 -8.35
C ALA A 53 2.41 24.84 -8.74
N GLY A 54 1.25 24.49 -8.17
CA GLY A 54 -0.01 25.23 -8.38
C GLY A 54 0.09 26.69 -7.90
N VAL A 55 0.71 26.93 -6.74
CA VAL A 55 0.96 28.29 -6.24
C VAL A 55 1.90 29.06 -7.18
N SER A 56 2.99 28.44 -7.66
CA SER A 56 3.90 29.08 -8.63
C SER A 56 3.19 29.49 -9.92
N PHE A 57 2.28 28.64 -10.41
CA PHE A 57 1.44 28.92 -11.58
C PHE A 57 0.46 30.08 -11.35
N ILE A 58 -0.25 30.10 -10.21
CA ILE A 58 -1.17 31.21 -9.84
C ILE A 58 -0.41 32.53 -9.73
N LEU A 59 0.82 32.52 -9.18
CA LEU A 59 1.67 33.71 -9.13
C LEU A 59 2.10 34.18 -10.54
N GLY A 60 2.25 33.26 -11.49
CA GLY A 60 2.47 33.57 -12.90
C GLY A 60 1.25 34.26 -13.51
N ILE A 61 0.05 33.72 -13.28
CA ILE A 61 -1.22 34.34 -13.70
C ILE A 61 -1.35 35.76 -13.13
N SER A 62 -1.04 35.96 -11.86
CA SER A 62 -1.08 37.29 -11.23
C SER A 62 -0.18 38.31 -11.95
N ARG A 63 0.95 37.89 -12.51
CA ARG A 63 1.82 38.77 -13.32
C ARG A 63 1.24 39.09 -14.69
N LEU A 64 0.44 38.20 -15.28
CA LEU A 64 -0.18 38.45 -16.60
C LEU A 64 -1.11 39.68 -16.56
N PHE A 65 -1.76 39.94 -15.43
CA PHE A 65 -2.60 41.13 -15.25
C PHE A 65 -1.80 42.44 -15.14
N LYS A 66 -0.47 42.39 -15.03
CA LYS A 66 0.40 43.57 -15.00
C LYS A 66 1.04 43.77 -16.37
N LYS A 67 0.63 44.82 -17.09
CA LYS A 67 1.03 45.11 -18.48
C LYS A 67 2.55 45.04 -18.72
N GLU A 68 3.36 45.56 -17.79
CA GLU A 68 4.83 45.54 -17.87
C GLU A 68 5.47 44.17 -17.61
N GLN A 69 4.74 43.26 -16.95
CA GLN A 69 5.21 41.94 -16.53
C GLN A 69 4.55 40.80 -17.32
N PHE A 70 3.76 41.10 -18.35
CA PHE A 70 3.01 40.11 -19.11
C PHE A 70 3.90 38.97 -19.64
N LYS A 71 5.00 39.32 -20.32
CA LYS A 71 5.97 38.34 -20.86
C LYS A 71 6.58 37.46 -19.76
N ASN A 72 6.90 38.07 -18.61
CA ASN A 72 7.44 37.36 -17.45
C ASN A 72 6.41 36.43 -16.81
N GLY A 73 5.14 36.84 -16.76
CA GLY A 73 4.05 35.99 -16.28
C GLY A 73 3.85 34.76 -17.18
N LEU A 74 3.93 34.94 -18.50
CA LEU A 74 3.79 33.83 -19.45
C LEU A 74 4.92 32.81 -19.33
N TRP A 75 6.17 33.29 -19.20
CA TRP A 75 7.32 32.42 -18.94
C TRP A 75 7.24 31.70 -17.60
N GLN A 76 6.76 32.37 -16.55
CA GLN A 76 6.56 31.74 -15.24
C GLN A 76 5.50 30.64 -15.30
N CYS A 77 4.35 30.87 -15.96
CA CYS A 77 3.32 29.85 -16.14
C CYS A 77 3.87 28.63 -16.88
N PHE A 78 4.57 28.85 -18.00
CA PHE A 78 5.21 27.78 -18.77
C PHE A 78 6.21 27.00 -17.92
N LEU A 79 7.12 27.69 -17.23
CA LEU A 79 8.12 27.04 -16.39
C LEU A 79 7.49 26.25 -15.23
N SER A 80 6.40 26.76 -14.64
CA SER A 80 5.66 26.06 -13.57
C SER A 80 5.08 24.74 -14.06
N VAL A 81 4.54 24.71 -15.29
CA VAL A 81 4.04 23.48 -15.92
C VAL A 81 5.17 22.50 -16.19
N VAL A 82 6.31 22.96 -16.71
CA VAL A 82 7.49 22.11 -16.92
C VAL A 82 7.97 21.50 -15.61
N VAL A 83 8.09 22.31 -14.53
CA VAL A 83 8.47 21.82 -13.21
C VAL A 83 7.45 20.82 -12.65
N PHE A 84 6.15 21.05 -12.84
CA PHE A 84 5.10 20.10 -12.48
C PHE A 84 5.30 18.75 -13.15
N PHE A 85 5.59 18.72 -14.46
CA PHE A 85 5.87 17.48 -15.18
C PHE A 85 7.15 16.80 -14.72
N ILE A 86 8.24 17.55 -14.48
CA ILE A 86 9.50 16.99 -13.98
C ILE A 86 9.28 16.31 -12.62
N ILE A 87 8.60 16.99 -11.68
CA ILE A 87 8.27 16.43 -10.37
C ILE A 87 7.36 15.20 -10.54
N GLY A 88 6.33 15.29 -11.38
CA GLY A 88 5.44 14.18 -11.66
C GLY A 88 6.18 12.95 -12.20
N MET A 89 7.09 13.14 -13.16
CA MET A 89 7.93 12.06 -13.70
C MET A 89 8.85 11.46 -12.63
N LEU A 90 9.47 12.30 -11.79
CA LEU A 90 10.31 11.83 -10.69
C LEU A 90 9.52 10.91 -9.76
N PHE A 91 8.34 11.34 -9.29
CA PHE A 91 7.50 10.54 -8.40
C PHE A 91 6.86 9.31 -9.07
N THR A 92 6.67 9.32 -10.39
CA THR A 92 6.05 8.20 -11.13
C THR A 92 7.07 7.12 -11.51
N PHE A 93 8.22 7.51 -12.05
CA PHE A 93 9.22 6.57 -12.57
C PHE A 93 10.31 6.23 -11.56
N TRP A 94 10.56 7.12 -10.61
CA TRP A 94 11.44 6.90 -9.46
C TRP A 94 10.69 7.21 -8.17
N PRO A 95 9.58 6.51 -7.87
CA PRO A 95 8.98 6.64 -6.56
C PRO A 95 10.06 6.33 -5.50
N PRO A 96 10.15 7.13 -4.43
CA PRO A 96 11.02 6.78 -3.33
C PRO A 96 10.66 5.37 -2.91
N LYS A 97 11.62 4.45 -2.87
CA LYS A 97 11.33 3.08 -2.44
C LYS A 97 11.29 3.08 -0.92
N SER A 98 10.24 2.50 -0.36
CA SER A 98 10.16 2.22 1.06
C SER A 98 11.46 1.56 1.56
N PRO A 99 11.95 1.90 2.76
CA PRO A 99 13.14 1.31 3.36
C PRO A 99 12.87 -0.09 3.96
N TYR A 100 11.66 -0.64 3.86
CA TYR A 100 11.51 -2.07 4.07
C TYR A 100 12.19 -2.79 2.89
N LYS A 101 12.99 -3.81 3.21
CA LYS A 101 13.89 -4.42 2.24
C LYS A 101 13.10 -5.32 1.28
N ASN A 102 13.47 -5.30 0.00
CA ASN A 102 13.30 -6.46 -0.88
C ASN A 102 13.71 -7.74 -0.12
N TYR A 103 12.86 -8.77 -0.11
CA TYR A 103 13.19 -10.06 0.48
C TYR A 103 14.24 -10.78 -0.35
N ASN A 104 15.51 -10.58 0.02
CA ASN A 104 16.66 -11.28 -0.57
C ASN A 104 16.98 -12.59 0.17
N ASN A 105 15.97 -13.33 0.69
CA ASN A 105 16.18 -14.50 1.56
C ASN A 105 16.98 -14.20 2.87
N ASP A 106 17.21 -12.93 3.22
CA ASP A 106 18.00 -12.51 4.39
C ASP A 106 17.25 -12.62 5.73
N ILE A 107 15.99 -13.08 5.73
CA ILE A 107 15.35 -13.48 6.98
C ILE A 107 16.12 -14.69 7.48
N LYS A 108 16.86 -14.52 8.58
CA LYS A 108 17.28 -15.64 9.42
C LYS A 108 16.01 -16.39 9.81
N ASN A 109 15.67 -17.43 9.06
CA ASN A 109 14.59 -18.34 9.36
C ASN A 109 15.02 -19.12 10.60
N PRO A 110 14.72 -18.64 11.81
CA PRO A 110 15.38 -19.14 13.02
C PRO A 110 14.93 -20.58 13.32
N LYS A 111 13.97 -21.10 12.54
CA LYS A 111 13.28 -22.37 12.74
C LYS A 111 13.28 -23.26 11.50
N ASN A 112 14.02 -22.92 10.43
CA ASN A 112 13.98 -23.63 9.14
C ASN A 112 12.54 -23.89 8.62
N ALA A 113 11.61 -22.96 8.87
CA ALA A 113 10.24 -23.06 8.41
C ALA A 113 10.12 -22.95 6.88
N THR A 114 9.25 -23.75 6.29
CA THR A 114 8.91 -23.67 4.85
C THR A 114 7.89 -22.57 4.62
N PHE A 115 8.05 -21.79 3.55
CA PHE A 115 7.11 -20.76 3.13
C PHE A 115 6.57 -21.05 1.74
N SER A 116 5.26 -20.83 1.56
CA SER A 116 4.63 -20.81 0.24
C SER A 116 4.60 -19.38 -0.30
N THR A 117 4.55 -19.23 -1.62
CA THR A 117 4.20 -17.95 -2.24
C THR A 117 2.69 -17.89 -2.49
N PRO A 118 2.05 -16.71 -2.40
CA PRO A 118 0.70 -16.51 -2.89
C PRO A 118 0.61 -16.96 -4.36
N LEU A 119 -0.50 -17.63 -4.69
CA LEU A 119 -0.81 -18.03 -6.06
C LEU A 119 -1.25 -16.81 -6.87
N LYS A 120 -1.20 -16.92 -8.19
CA LYS A 120 -1.67 -15.86 -9.09
C LYS A 120 -3.10 -16.12 -9.53
N ILE A 121 -3.85 -15.03 -9.67
CA ILE A 121 -5.14 -15.01 -10.37
C ILE A 121 -4.86 -14.49 -11.78
N ALA A 122 -5.23 -15.25 -12.80
CA ALA A 122 -5.06 -14.88 -14.19
C ALA A 122 -5.91 -13.65 -14.56
N SER A 123 -5.56 -12.97 -15.65
CA SER A 123 -6.25 -11.75 -16.08
C SER A 123 -7.72 -11.96 -16.42
N ASN A 124 -8.13 -13.19 -16.73
CA ASN A 124 -9.52 -13.60 -16.94
C ASN A 124 -10.27 -13.93 -15.63
N GLY A 125 -9.62 -13.79 -14.47
CA GLY A 125 -10.19 -14.11 -13.15
C GLY A 125 -10.00 -15.55 -12.71
N GLU A 126 -9.40 -16.42 -13.52
CA GLU A 126 -9.18 -17.82 -13.16
C GLU A 126 -8.05 -17.97 -12.14
N LYS A 127 -8.30 -18.76 -11.09
CA LYS A 127 -7.31 -19.11 -10.08
C LYS A 127 -6.41 -20.23 -10.59
N GLN A 128 -5.13 -20.19 -10.24
CA GLN A 128 -4.22 -21.29 -10.51
C GLN A 128 -4.74 -22.59 -9.89
N LEU A 129 -4.91 -23.63 -10.71
CA LEU A 129 -5.35 -24.94 -10.25
C LEU A 129 -4.24 -25.57 -9.39
N VAL A 130 -4.59 -25.90 -8.15
CA VAL A 130 -3.73 -26.59 -7.20
C VAL A 130 -4.53 -27.73 -6.61
N GLU A 131 -3.97 -28.93 -6.63
CA GLU A 131 -4.60 -30.08 -6.00
C GLU A 131 -4.56 -29.93 -4.47
N VAL A 132 -5.73 -29.98 -3.83
CA VAL A 132 -5.87 -29.89 -2.38
C VAL A 132 -6.52 -31.17 -1.86
N VAL A 133 -5.72 -32.00 -1.20
CA VAL A 133 -6.14 -33.33 -0.70
C VAL A 133 -6.56 -33.34 0.78
N SER A 134 -6.30 -32.26 1.51
CA SER A 134 -6.57 -32.12 2.94
C SER A 134 -6.90 -30.67 3.30
N PRO A 135 -7.44 -30.37 4.50
CA PRO A 135 -7.68 -29.01 4.93
C PRO A 135 -6.48 -28.10 4.74
N ASN A 136 -6.69 -26.99 4.06
CA ASN A 136 -5.62 -26.10 3.64
C ASN A 136 -6.15 -24.69 3.42
N ILE A 137 -5.23 -23.74 3.35
CA ILE A 137 -5.50 -22.38 2.91
C ILE A 137 -4.63 -22.09 1.70
N LEU A 138 -5.23 -21.52 0.66
CA LEU A 138 -4.54 -20.97 -0.50
C LEU A 138 -4.70 -19.46 -0.47
N LEU A 139 -3.58 -18.74 -0.53
CA LEU A 139 -3.53 -17.29 -0.58
C LEU A 139 -3.25 -16.87 -2.02
N TYR A 140 -3.88 -15.80 -2.50
CA TYR A 140 -3.73 -15.31 -3.86
C TYR A 140 -3.36 -13.83 -3.86
N ASP A 141 -2.40 -13.45 -4.71
CA ASP A 141 -2.14 -12.05 -5.03
C ASP A 141 -3.29 -11.50 -5.87
N TYR A 142 -3.78 -10.29 -5.54
CA TYR A 142 -4.95 -9.73 -6.19
C TYR A 142 -4.77 -8.27 -6.62
N LEU A 143 -4.65 -8.05 -7.94
CA LEU A 143 -4.62 -6.77 -8.69
C LEU A 143 -3.53 -5.75 -8.30
N GLN A 144 -3.25 -5.58 -7.01
CA GLN A 144 -2.29 -4.63 -6.45
C GLN A 144 -1.43 -5.36 -5.42
N PRO A 145 -0.13 -5.05 -5.35
CA PRO A 145 0.72 -5.57 -4.29
C PRO A 145 0.16 -5.22 -2.91
N GLY A 146 0.30 -6.16 -1.96
CA GLY A 146 -0.27 -6.06 -0.62
C GLY A 146 -1.78 -6.35 -0.53
N LYS A 147 -2.48 -6.58 -1.65
CA LYS A 147 -3.87 -7.03 -1.66
C LYS A 147 -3.97 -8.52 -1.97
N TYR A 148 -4.82 -9.18 -1.18
CA TYR A 148 -4.94 -10.63 -1.18
C TYR A 148 -6.39 -11.09 -1.23
N LYS A 149 -6.59 -12.24 -1.87
CA LYS A 149 -7.75 -13.12 -1.68
C LYS A 149 -7.29 -14.44 -1.09
N TYR A 150 -8.21 -15.21 -0.53
CA TYR A 150 -7.88 -16.56 -0.08
C TYR A 150 -9.03 -17.52 -0.30
N ASP A 151 -8.68 -18.79 -0.41
CA ASP A 151 -9.61 -19.91 -0.29
C ASP A 151 -9.21 -20.76 0.91
N VAL A 152 -10.19 -21.27 1.62
CA VAL A 152 -9.99 -22.26 2.66
C VAL A 152 -10.75 -23.52 2.32
N PHE A 153 -10.06 -24.65 2.48
CA PHE A 153 -10.59 -25.98 2.24
C PHE A 153 -10.77 -26.64 3.60
N LEU A 154 -12.00 -27.04 3.91
CA LEU A 154 -12.38 -27.62 5.21
C LEU A 154 -13.24 -28.86 5.01
N ASN A 155 -12.99 -29.91 5.80
CA ASN A 155 -13.92 -31.03 5.95
C ASN A 155 -15.11 -30.59 6.83
N LYS A 156 -15.65 -31.51 7.62
CA LYS A 156 -16.79 -31.27 8.50
C LYS A 156 -16.54 -30.11 9.45
N ILE A 157 -17.41 -29.11 9.39
CA ILE A 157 -17.38 -27.95 10.27
C ILE A 157 -18.80 -27.42 10.52
N GLU A 158 -19.09 -27.09 11.78
CA GLU A 158 -20.37 -26.48 12.13
C GLU A 158 -20.54 -25.09 11.52
N LYS A 159 -21.78 -24.59 11.54
CA LYS A 159 -22.10 -23.27 11.00
C LYS A 159 -21.40 -22.18 11.80
N GLY A 160 -20.76 -21.25 11.10
CA GLY A 160 -20.05 -20.15 11.71
C GLY A 160 -19.29 -19.33 10.68
N LYS A 161 -18.30 -18.57 11.16
CA LYS A 161 -17.46 -17.71 10.34
C LYS A 161 -16.00 -18.08 10.50
N VAL A 162 -15.25 -18.05 9.41
CA VAL A 162 -13.78 -18.05 9.46
C VAL A 162 -13.26 -16.65 9.18
N TYR A 163 -12.07 -16.36 9.71
CA TYR A 163 -11.32 -15.14 9.42
C TYR A 163 -9.83 -15.41 9.57
N LEU A 164 -8.99 -14.50 9.07
CA LEU A 164 -7.54 -14.64 9.13
C LEU A 164 -6.94 -13.79 10.26
N LYS A 165 -5.85 -14.30 10.84
CA LYS A 165 -4.87 -13.51 11.57
C LYS A 165 -3.52 -13.72 10.91
N ILE A 166 -2.84 -12.64 10.58
CA ILE A 166 -1.56 -12.69 9.86
C ILE A 166 -0.51 -12.08 10.77
N TYR A 167 0.58 -12.80 10.97
CA TYR A 167 1.66 -12.37 11.85
C TYR A 167 2.95 -12.27 11.06
N ASP A 168 3.74 -11.22 11.33
CA ASP A 168 5.14 -11.20 10.94
C ASP A 168 5.85 -12.40 11.60
N PHE A 169 6.54 -13.20 10.79
CA PHE A 169 7.07 -14.47 11.25
C PHE A 169 8.17 -14.32 12.32
N ASN A 170 8.97 -13.26 12.24
CA ASN A 170 10.14 -13.07 13.11
C ASN A 170 9.76 -12.44 14.45
N THR A 171 8.91 -11.42 14.40
CA THR A 171 8.51 -10.61 15.55
C THR A 171 7.24 -11.13 16.21
N ASN A 172 6.48 -11.99 15.52
CA ASN A 172 5.16 -12.46 15.93
C ASN A 172 4.16 -11.30 16.19
N ARG A 173 4.43 -10.13 15.61
CA ARG A 173 3.53 -8.98 15.58
C ARG A 173 2.38 -9.27 14.62
N ILE A 174 1.14 -9.00 15.05
CA ILE A 174 -0.02 -9.11 14.16
C ILE A 174 0.00 -7.98 13.12
N LEU A 175 -0.34 -8.31 11.89
CA LEU A 175 -0.35 -7.42 10.74
C LEU A 175 -1.78 -7.08 10.36
N SER A 176 -2.06 -5.78 10.23
CA SER A 176 -3.33 -5.23 9.76
C SER A 176 -4.55 -5.83 10.49
N GLU A 177 -4.43 -6.06 11.81
CA GLU A 177 -5.36 -6.89 12.59
C GLU A 177 -6.84 -6.57 12.34
N LYS A 178 -7.22 -5.29 12.41
CA LYS A 178 -8.62 -4.87 12.26
C LYS A 178 -9.11 -5.08 10.83
N GLU A 179 -8.34 -4.64 9.83
CA GLU A 179 -8.70 -4.73 8.42
C GLU A 179 -8.75 -6.19 7.97
N VAL A 180 -7.72 -6.98 8.28
CA VAL A 180 -7.67 -8.40 7.94
C VAL A 180 -8.81 -9.15 8.62
N LYS A 181 -9.04 -8.99 9.94
CA LYS A 181 -10.13 -9.69 10.63
C LYS A 181 -11.51 -9.36 10.06
N MET A 182 -11.74 -8.10 9.66
CA MET A 182 -13.03 -7.67 9.14
C MET A 182 -13.25 -8.08 7.68
N LYS A 183 -12.24 -7.92 6.82
CA LYS A 183 -12.35 -8.13 5.37
C LYS A 183 -12.17 -9.59 4.94
N SER A 184 -11.51 -10.40 5.75
CA SER A 184 -11.30 -11.83 5.47
C SER A 184 -12.42 -12.73 6.01
N GLN A 185 -13.56 -12.19 6.45
CA GLN A 185 -14.62 -13.03 7.00
C GLN A 185 -15.35 -13.83 5.93
N LEU A 186 -15.54 -15.12 6.18
CA LEU A 186 -16.32 -16.03 5.35
C LEU A 186 -17.28 -16.86 6.19
N GLU A 187 -18.52 -16.97 5.75
CA GLU A 187 -19.45 -17.94 6.34
C GLU A 187 -19.12 -19.33 5.84
N VAL A 188 -19.02 -20.28 6.77
CA VAL A 188 -18.68 -21.67 6.45
C VAL A 188 -19.66 -22.63 7.10
N PHE A 189 -19.96 -23.70 6.39
CA PHE A 189 -20.70 -24.85 6.88
C PHE A 189 -20.46 -26.04 5.97
N ASN A 190 -20.10 -27.17 6.59
CA ASN A 190 -19.95 -28.45 5.92
C ASN A 190 -20.38 -29.57 6.87
N SER A 191 -21.45 -30.28 6.55
CA SER A 191 -21.96 -31.41 7.34
C SER A 191 -21.23 -32.72 7.07
N THR A 192 -20.45 -32.79 5.98
CA THR A 192 -19.79 -34.00 5.50
C THR A 192 -18.30 -34.00 5.80
N ASP A 193 -17.68 -35.18 5.85
CA ASP A 193 -16.23 -35.31 5.95
C ASP A 193 -15.52 -35.08 4.60
N GLU A 194 -16.25 -34.79 3.53
CA GLU A 194 -15.66 -34.41 2.24
C GLU A 194 -15.05 -33.01 2.32
N LEU A 195 -13.94 -32.81 1.62
CA LEU A 195 -13.25 -31.53 1.59
C LEU A 195 -14.06 -30.54 0.75
N LYS A 196 -14.42 -29.40 1.32
CA LYS A 196 -15.18 -28.34 0.66
C LYS A 196 -14.37 -27.05 0.61
N GLU A 197 -14.39 -26.39 -0.55
CA GLU A 197 -13.79 -25.07 -0.77
C GLU A 197 -14.74 -23.94 -0.32
N PHE A 198 -14.18 -22.94 0.33
CA PHE A 198 -14.82 -21.67 0.66
C PHE A 198 -13.88 -20.53 0.23
N GLY A 199 -14.32 -19.74 -0.75
CA GLY A 199 -13.51 -18.67 -1.31
C GLY A 199 -13.95 -17.28 -0.89
N LEU A 200 -12.99 -16.37 -0.71
CA LEU A 200 -13.25 -14.97 -0.39
C LEU A 200 -13.63 -14.19 -1.67
N ASP A 201 -14.85 -13.68 -1.71
CA ASP A 201 -15.33 -12.85 -2.83
C ASP A 201 -14.62 -11.49 -2.86
N THR A 202 -14.36 -10.92 -1.68
CA THR A 202 -13.65 -9.65 -1.49
C THR A 202 -12.14 -9.84 -1.43
N SER A 203 -11.40 -8.75 -1.27
CA SER A 203 -9.97 -8.77 -0.96
C SER A 203 -9.71 -8.05 0.36
N PHE A 204 -8.61 -8.38 1.00
CA PHE A 204 -8.08 -7.66 2.15
C PHE A 204 -6.67 -7.11 1.83
N THR A 205 -6.27 -6.08 2.55
CA THR A 205 -4.97 -5.41 2.36
C THR A 205 -4.09 -5.65 3.57
N ILE A 206 -2.79 -5.84 3.34
CA ILE A 206 -1.77 -5.77 4.37
C ILE A 206 -1.10 -4.40 4.26
N GLU A 207 -1.37 -3.53 5.22
CA GLU A 207 -0.94 -2.13 5.25
C GLU A 207 0.50 -1.95 5.76
N GLU A 208 1.13 -3.01 6.28
CA GLU A 208 2.51 -2.95 6.72
C GLU A 208 3.49 -3.14 5.55
N GLY A 209 4.26 -2.10 5.25
CA GLY A 209 5.25 -2.11 4.19
C GLY A 209 4.81 -1.23 3.01
N ASP A 210 5.32 -1.53 1.82
CA ASP A 210 5.02 -0.88 0.55
C ASP A 210 5.29 -1.87 -0.60
N TRP A 211 5.13 -1.40 -1.84
CA TRP A 211 5.33 -2.19 -3.03
C TRP A 211 6.80 -2.63 -3.21
N GLY A 212 7.04 -3.95 -3.13
CA GLY A 212 8.36 -4.57 -3.16
C GLY A 212 8.81 -5.12 -1.80
N ASP A 213 8.07 -4.80 -0.73
CA ASP A 213 8.47 -5.16 0.63
C ASP A 213 7.89 -6.51 1.01
N TYR A 214 8.69 -7.54 0.79
CA TYR A 214 8.31 -8.91 1.09
C TYR A 214 8.81 -9.34 2.47
N TYR A 215 7.99 -10.09 3.20
CA TYR A 215 8.39 -10.68 4.47
C TYR A 215 7.66 -12.00 4.73
N GLY A 216 8.36 -12.88 5.45
CA GLY A 216 7.80 -14.14 5.92
C GLY A 216 6.68 -13.87 6.92
N SER A 217 5.54 -14.51 6.71
CA SER A 217 4.36 -14.35 7.53
C SER A 217 3.74 -15.68 7.90
N LYS A 218 3.17 -15.75 9.11
CA LYS A 218 2.38 -16.88 9.59
C LYS A 218 0.90 -16.51 9.43
N VAL A 219 0.22 -17.16 8.51
CA VAL A 219 -1.21 -16.98 8.25
C VAL A 219 -1.98 -18.03 9.03
N GLU A 220 -2.82 -17.58 9.96
CA GLU A 220 -3.67 -18.44 10.78
C GLU A 220 -5.13 -18.28 10.37
N VAL A 221 -5.83 -19.40 10.17
CA VAL A 221 -7.28 -19.43 9.96
C VAL A 221 -7.96 -19.68 11.29
N TRP A 222 -8.81 -18.74 11.70
CA TRP A 222 -9.58 -18.80 12.93
C TRP A 222 -11.05 -19.01 12.61
N PHE A 223 -11.75 -19.76 13.45
CA PHE A 223 -13.17 -20.05 13.34
C PHE A 223 -13.91 -19.51 14.55
N GLN A 224 -15.01 -18.83 14.28
CA GLN A 224 -15.98 -18.31 15.22
C GLN A 224 -17.31 -19.06 14.99
N PRO A 225 -17.70 -19.97 15.90
CA PRO A 225 -18.99 -20.66 15.81
C PRO A 225 -20.17 -19.67 15.84
N GLU A 226 -21.27 -20.02 15.19
CA GLU A 226 -22.52 -19.24 15.31
C GLU A 226 -23.13 -19.36 16.72
N ASP A 227 -22.92 -20.51 17.37
CA ASP A 227 -23.22 -20.72 18.78
C ASP A 227 -22.23 -19.94 19.66
N THR A 228 -22.70 -18.81 20.21
CA THR A 228 -21.90 -17.88 21.02
C THR A 228 -21.41 -18.46 22.35
N THR A 229 -21.90 -19.64 22.75
CA THR A 229 -21.40 -20.35 23.94
C THR A 229 -20.07 -21.06 23.67
N LYS A 230 -19.72 -21.30 22.40
CA LYS A 230 -18.50 -21.97 22.00
C LYS A 230 -17.39 -20.96 21.71
N PRO A 231 -16.16 -21.20 22.20
CA PRO A 231 -15.05 -20.29 21.98
C PRO A 231 -14.59 -20.29 20.52
N GLU A 232 -14.02 -19.16 20.10
CA GLU A 232 -13.25 -19.10 18.87
C GLU A 232 -12.04 -20.04 18.94
N ARG A 233 -11.69 -20.66 17.82
CA ARG A 233 -10.57 -21.61 17.75
C ARG A 233 -9.78 -21.48 16.46
N LYS A 234 -8.50 -21.79 16.52
CA LYS A 234 -7.66 -21.88 15.33
C LYS A 234 -7.89 -23.20 14.59
N LEU A 235 -8.08 -23.13 13.28
CA LEU A 235 -8.24 -24.31 12.41
C LEU A 235 -6.94 -24.69 11.74
N LEU A 236 -6.27 -23.72 11.11
CA LEU A 236 -5.13 -23.96 10.22
C LEU A 236 -4.04 -22.92 10.45
N THR A 237 -2.82 -23.27 10.09
CA THR A 237 -1.70 -22.33 10.03
C THR A 237 -0.82 -22.69 8.84
N LYS A 238 -0.46 -21.69 8.04
CA LYS A 238 0.45 -21.85 6.92
C LYS A 238 1.32 -20.61 6.78
N ASN A 239 2.60 -20.81 6.47
CA ASN A 239 3.51 -19.69 6.31
C ASN A 239 3.55 -19.26 4.84
N TYR A 240 3.51 -17.96 4.61
CA TYR A 240 3.58 -17.35 3.30
C TYR A 240 4.66 -16.28 3.24
N ILE A 241 5.27 -16.09 2.07
CA ILE A 241 5.98 -14.85 1.75
C ILE A 241 4.92 -13.89 1.22
N ILE A 242 4.56 -12.88 2.00
CA ILE A 242 3.60 -11.86 1.59
C ILE A 242 4.30 -10.52 1.45
N GLN A 243 3.58 -9.54 0.95
CA GLN A 243 4.06 -8.21 0.64
C GLN A 243 3.14 -7.16 1.28
N GLY A 244 3.68 -6.00 1.60
CA GLY A 244 2.92 -4.82 2.02
C GLY A 244 2.28 -4.05 0.86
N SER A 245 1.32 -3.18 1.21
CA SER A 245 0.68 -2.17 0.35
C SER A 245 1.01 -0.76 0.79
#